data_AF-A0A2D8XAJ1-F1
#
_entry.id   AF-A0A2D8XAJ1-F1
#
_cell.length_a   1.000
_cell.length_b   1.000
_cell.length_c   1.000
_cell.angle_alpha   90.00
_cell.angle_beta   90.00
_cell.angle_gamma   90.00
#
_symmetry.space_group_name_H-M   'P 1'
#
loop_
_entity.id
_entity.type
_entity.pdbx_description
1 polymer ?
#
loop_
_entity_poly.entity_id
_entity_poly.type
_entity_poly.pdbx_seq_one_letter_code
_entity_poly.pdbx_strand_id
1 'polypeptide(L)'
;MKKVEETKKITNEQLETIKDHQQKLTKTVTNIGFLETQKHGLLHEYAGIVDDVEKYKQELEEEYGAININIEDGTYTVIEKE
;
A
#
# COMPACT_ATOMS: atom_id res chain seq x y z
N MET A 1 -12.15 -58.70 11.37
CA MET A 1 -12.04 -57.65 12.42
C MET A 1 -11.27 -56.48 11.83
N LYS A 2 -11.88 -55.28 11.76
CA LYS A 2 -11.18 -54.07 11.30
C LYS A 2 -10.08 -53.75 12.31
N LYS A 3 -8.83 -53.58 11.86
CA LYS A 3 -7.74 -53.03 12.68
C LYS A 3 -8.22 -51.69 13.23
N VAL A 4 -8.33 -51.57 14.54
CA VAL A 4 -8.45 -50.27 15.20
C VAL A 4 -7.05 -49.65 15.10
N GLU A 5 -6.90 -48.60 14.30
CA GLU A 5 -5.66 -47.83 14.27
C GLU A 5 -5.43 -47.22 15.65
N GLU A 6 -4.35 -47.60 16.32
CA GLU A 6 -3.93 -46.97 17.57
C GLU A 6 -3.59 -45.50 17.32
N THR A 7 -4.38 -44.61 17.92
CA THR A 7 -4.15 -43.16 17.86
C THR A 7 -2.93 -42.79 18.70
N LYS A 8 -1.81 -42.45 18.05
CA LYS A 8 -0.62 -41.90 18.73
C LYS A 8 -0.75 -40.40 18.92
N LYS A 9 -0.19 -39.87 20.02
CA LYS A 9 -0.23 -38.43 20.38
C LYS A 9 1.19 -37.87 20.52
N ILE A 10 1.36 -36.62 20.11
CA ILE A 10 2.54 -35.80 20.41
C ILE A 10 2.57 -35.38 21.88
N THR A 11 3.70 -34.86 22.36
CA THR A 11 3.76 -34.35 23.73
C THR A 11 2.93 -33.07 23.89
N ASN A 12 2.51 -32.77 25.11
CA ASN A 12 1.77 -31.54 25.41
C ASN A 12 2.59 -30.29 25.09
N GLU A 13 3.90 -30.32 25.32
CA GLU A 13 4.82 -29.22 25.01
C GLU A 13 4.89 -28.96 23.50
N GLN A 14 5.05 -30.02 22.69
CA GLN A 14 5.02 -29.92 21.24
C GLN A 14 3.68 -29.38 20.73
N LEU A 15 2.58 -29.85 21.31
CA LEU A 15 1.24 -29.37 20.97
C LEU A 15 1.07 -27.88 21.29
N GLU A 16 1.57 -27.42 22.43
CA GLU A 16 1.48 -26.01 22.83
C GLU A 16 2.33 -25.12 21.93
N THR A 17 3.55 -25.54 21.61
CA THR A 17 4.41 -24.83 20.64
C THR A 17 3.73 -24.69 19.27
N ILE A 18 3.11 -25.76 18.76
CA ILE A 18 2.40 -25.72 17.47
C ILE A 18 1.21 -24.74 17.53
N LYS A 19 0.46 -24.73 18.63
CA LYS A 19 -0.66 -23.80 18.81
C LYS A 19 -0.21 -22.35 18.85
N ASP A 20 0.85 -22.04 19.60
CA ASP A 20 1.43 -20.69 19.66
C ASP A 20 1.92 -20.22 18.28
N HIS A 21 2.63 -21.09 17.54
CA HIS A 21 3.03 -20.80 16.17
C HIS A 21 1.82 -20.51 15.26
N GLN A 22 0.76 -21.31 15.36
CA GLN A 22 -0.46 -21.11 14.56
C GLN A 22 -1.16 -19.78 14.89
N GLN A 23 -1.20 -19.40 16.17
CA GLN A 23 -1.76 -18.12 16.61
C GLN A 23 -0.94 -16.95 16.08
N LYS A 24 0.39 -17.03 16.17
CA LYS A 24 1.31 -16.02 15.63
C LYS A 24 1.18 -15.88 14.12
N LEU A 25 1.13 -16.99 13.38
CA LEU A 25 0.91 -16.98 11.93
C LEU A 25 -0.41 -16.29 11.57
N THR A 26 -1.49 -16.67 12.24
CA THR A 26 -2.81 -16.08 11.99
C THR A 26 -2.81 -14.58 12.25
N LYS A 27 -2.25 -14.14 13.38
CA LYS A 27 -2.13 -12.70 13.71
C LYS A 27 -1.32 -11.95 12.65
N THR A 28 -0.18 -12.51 12.22
CA THR A 28 0.69 -11.88 11.24
C THR A 28 -0.01 -11.72 9.89
N VAL A 29 -0.68 -12.76 9.40
CA VAL A 29 -1.43 -12.70 8.11
C VAL A 29 -2.55 -11.69 8.17
N THR A 30 -3.31 -11.62 9.27
CA THR A 30 -4.35 -10.60 9.45
C THR A 30 -3.78 -9.19 9.41
N ASN A 31 -2.65 -8.96 10.08
CA ASN A 31 -1.99 -7.65 10.09
C ASN A 31 -1.48 -7.29 8.69
N ILE A 32 -0.94 -8.25 7.93
CA ILE A 32 -0.52 -8.03 6.54
C ILE A 32 -1.73 -7.59 5.70
N GLY A 33 -2.86 -8.27 5.76
CA GLY A 33 -4.06 -7.89 5.00
C GLY A 33 -4.57 -6.49 5.35
N PHE A 34 -4.48 -6.09 6.62
CA PHE A 34 -4.82 -4.73 7.04
C PHE A 34 -3.87 -3.69 6.42
N LEU A 35 -2.56 -3.93 6.48
CA LEU A 35 -1.55 -3.05 5.88
C LEU A 35 -1.71 -2.95 4.36
N GLU A 36 -2.04 -4.05 3.69
CA GLU A 36 -2.30 -4.05 2.24
C GLU A 36 -3.51 -3.18 1.88
N THR A 37 -4.57 -3.25 2.68
CA THR A 37 -5.76 -2.41 2.50
C THR A 37 -5.43 -0.93 2.71
N GLN A 38 -4.67 -0.61 3.75
CA GLN A 38 -4.20 0.76 4.01
C GLN A 38 -3.33 1.29 2.87
N LYS A 39 -2.38 0.47 2.38
CA LYS A 39 -1.52 0.81 1.25
C LYS A 39 -2.35 1.10 0.00
N HIS A 40 -3.36 0.28 -0.30
CA HIS A 40 -4.23 0.53 -1.44
C HIS A 40 -4.96 1.87 -1.33
N GLY A 41 -5.48 2.22 -0.15
CA GLY A 41 -6.11 3.52 0.09
C GLY A 41 -5.16 4.69 -0.20
N LEU A 42 -3.93 4.63 0.32
CA LEU A 42 -2.91 5.65 0.09
C LEU A 42 -2.50 5.75 -1.39
N LEU A 43 -2.40 4.62 -2.10
CA LEU A 43 -2.11 4.62 -3.53
C LEU A 43 -3.23 5.27 -4.36
N HIS A 44 -4.49 5.06 -3.97
CA HIS A 44 -5.63 5.70 -4.62
C HIS A 44 -5.64 7.22 -4.37
N GLU A 45 -5.41 7.64 -3.12
CA GLU A 45 -5.27 9.06 -2.77
C GLU A 45 -4.13 9.72 -3.55
N TYR A 46 -2.96 9.08 -3.59
CA TYR A 46 -1.82 9.54 -4.38
C TYR A 46 -2.17 9.72 -5.86
N ALA A 47 -2.87 8.75 -6.47
CA ALA A 47 -3.30 8.86 -7.86
C ALA A 47 -4.24 10.06 -8.07
N GLY A 48 -5.17 10.30 -7.15
CA GLY A 48 -6.05 11.48 -7.19
C GLY A 48 -5.26 12.80 -7.14
N ILE A 49 -4.25 12.90 -6.27
CA ILE A 49 -3.38 14.08 -6.20
C ILE A 49 -2.61 14.28 -7.51
N VAL A 50 -2.09 13.21 -8.11
CA VAL A 50 -1.39 13.28 -9.40
C VAL A 50 -2.32 13.81 -10.49
N ASP A 51 -3.55 13.29 -10.57
CA ASP A 51 -4.53 13.76 -11.54
C ASP A 51 -4.86 15.25 -11.36
N ASP A 52 -5.02 15.70 -10.11
CA ASP A 52 -5.31 17.10 -9.82
C ASP A 52 -4.12 18.02 -10.13
N VAL A 53 -2.89 17.57 -9.89
CA VAL A 53 -1.68 18.30 -10.31
C VAL A 53 -1.62 18.47 -11.81
N GLU A 54 -1.92 17.42 -12.59
CA GLU A 54 -1.89 17.50 -14.06
C GLU A 54 -3.01 18.39 -14.61
N LYS A 55 -4.23 18.32 -14.06
CA LYS A 55 -5.31 19.26 -14.41
C LYS A 55 -4.89 20.70 -14.14
N TYR A 56 -4.31 20.98 -12.97
CA TYR A 56 -3.91 22.34 -12.63
C TYR A 56 -2.75 22.85 -13.49
N LYS A 57 -1.80 21.98 -13.88
CA LYS A 57 -0.78 22.34 -14.87
C LYS A 57 -1.39 22.74 -16.21
N GLN A 58 -2.41 22.01 -16.67
CA GLN A 58 -3.12 22.35 -17.91
C GLN A 58 -3.82 23.71 -17.80
N GLU A 59 -4.51 23.98 -16.68
CA GLU A 59 -5.12 25.28 -16.41
C GLU A 59 -4.08 26.43 -16.48
N LEU A 60 -2.88 26.22 -15.89
CA LEU A 60 -1.80 27.20 -15.94
C LEU A 60 -1.19 27.36 -17.35
N GLU A 61 -1.04 26.28 -18.12
CA GLU A 61 -0.57 26.35 -19.51
C GLU A 61 -1.58 27.07 -20.42
N GLU A 62 -2.88 26.90 -20.19
CA GLU A 62 -3.92 27.64 -20.89
C GLU A 62 -3.87 29.15 -20.59
N GLU A 63 -3.56 29.53 -19.35
CA GLU A 63 -3.53 30.94 -18.91
C GLU A 63 -2.23 31.66 -19.30
N TYR A 64 -1.08 31.01 -19.10
CA TYR A 64 0.24 31.64 -19.21
C TYR A 64 1.08 31.11 -20.38
N GLY A 65 0.61 30.08 -21.09
CA GLY A 65 1.41 29.35 -22.07
C GLY A 65 2.45 28.45 -21.39
N ALA A 66 3.44 28.01 -22.17
CA ALA A 66 4.51 27.19 -21.61
C ALA A 66 5.38 28.04 -20.66
N ILE A 67 5.28 27.78 -19.36
CA ILE A 67 6.02 28.49 -18.31
C ILE A 67 6.73 27.52 -17.37
N ASN A 68 7.82 27.98 -16.76
CA ASN A 68 8.48 27.33 -15.66
C ASN A 68 8.23 28.13 -14.38
N ILE A 69 7.73 27.49 -13.31
CA ILE A 69 7.31 28.14 -12.07
C ILE A 69 8.27 27.75 -10.95
N ASN A 70 8.77 28.74 -10.21
CA ASN A 70 9.43 28.52 -8.94
C ASN A 70 8.37 28.32 -7.84
N ILE A 71 8.32 27.13 -7.25
CA ILE A 71 7.31 26.76 -6.24
C ILE A 71 7.57 27.46 -4.89
N GLU A 72 8.78 27.97 -4.65
CA GLU A 72 9.14 28.61 -3.39
C GLU A 72 8.62 30.07 -3.28
N ASP A 73 8.63 30.81 -4.39
CA ASP A 73 8.28 32.24 -4.42
C ASP A 73 7.18 32.60 -5.43
N GLY A 74 6.76 31.64 -6.27
CA GLY A 74 5.71 31.81 -7.27
C GLY A 74 6.15 32.59 -8.51
N THR A 75 7.43 32.94 -8.66
CA THR A 75 7.93 33.59 -9.88
C THR A 75 7.92 32.60 -11.05
N TYR A 76 7.70 33.08 -12.28
CA TYR A 76 7.71 32.23 -13.48
C TYR A 76 8.52 32.83 -14.62
N THR A 77 9.01 31.97 -15.50
CA THR A 77 9.66 32.32 -16.77
C THR A 77 8.95 31.64 -17.94
N VAL A 78 8.89 32.30 -19.09
CA VAL A 78 8.32 31.73 -20.31
C VAL A 78 9.32 30.76 -20.94
N ILE A 79 8.83 29.60 -21.37
CA ILE A 79 9.58 28.62 -22.13
C ILE A 79 9.36 28.92 -23.61
N GLU A 80 10.36 29.45 -24.28
CA GLU A 80 10.35 29.60 -25.74
C GLU A 80 10.42 28.21 -26.38
N LYS A 81 9.42 27.84 -27.18
CA LYS A 81 9.47 26.64 -28.01
C LYS A 81 10.34 26.98 -29.23
N GLU A 82 11.50 26.31 -29.36
CA GLU A 82 12.29 26.30 -30.62
C GLU A 82 11.50 25.71 -31.80
#